data_AF-L0L0W6-F1
#
_entry.id   AF-L0L0W6-F1
#
_cell.length_a   1.000
_cell.length_b   1.000
_cell.length_c   1.000
_cell.angle_alpha   90.00
_cell.angle_beta   90.00
_cell.angle_gamma   90.00
#
_symmetry.space_group_name_H-M   'P 1'
#
loop_
_entity.id
_entity.type
_entity.pdbx_description
1 polymer ?
#
loop_
_entity_poly.entity_id
_entity_poly.type
_entity_poly.pdbx_seq_one_letter_code
_entity_poly.pdbx_strand_id
1 'polypeptide(L)'
;MYWFINDDRAILEPQNDIFATALLVLGFVIFACVVSKTYIAQQDSAFALENYGQASLIAQSIARSQMLQGSRQDLMSAEKLDELSGPRSDPQTLRLFFDSFSPNVHFQADISTEDGEYVWHIRRTLSASSSMRQIAASVPVTLELNPMQQVPGTLTVKLFKERWDV
;
A
#
# COMPACT_ATOMS: atom_id res chain seq x y z
N MET A 1 -21.39 78.40 -26.41
CA MET A 1 -20.62 77.39 -27.19
C MET A 1 -19.40 77.02 -26.37
N TYR A 2 -19.53 76.03 -25.48
CA TYR A 2 -18.40 75.52 -24.69
C TYR A 2 -18.03 74.16 -25.29
N TRP A 3 -16.86 74.13 -25.92
CA TRP A 3 -16.23 72.94 -26.44
C TRP A 3 -15.57 72.23 -25.25
N PHE A 4 -16.19 71.17 -24.76
CA PHE A 4 -15.49 70.20 -23.92
C PHE A 4 -14.59 69.39 -24.84
N ILE A 5 -13.30 69.66 -24.81
CA ILE A 5 -12.30 68.70 -25.31
C ILE A 5 -12.35 67.55 -24.31
N ASN A 6 -13.14 66.53 -24.64
CA ASN A 6 -13.06 65.22 -24.01
C ASN A 6 -11.74 64.59 -24.47
N ASP A 7 -10.71 64.75 -23.66
CA ASP A 7 -9.44 64.07 -23.87
C ASP A 7 -9.61 62.61 -23.43
N ASP A 8 -10.12 61.76 -24.33
CA ASP A 8 -10.19 60.29 -24.19
C ASP A 8 -8.79 59.64 -24.33
N ARG A 9 -7.75 60.30 -23.83
CA ARG A 9 -6.51 59.60 -23.48
C ARG A 9 -6.77 58.87 -22.16
N ALA A 10 -7.52 57.78 -22.26
CA ALA A 10 -7.34 56.64 -21.39
C ALA A 10 -5.86 56.27 -21.47
N ILE A 11 -5.09 56.79 -20.53
CA ILE A 11 -3.74 56.33 -20.22
C ILE A 11 -3.94 54.88 -19.77
N LEU A 12 -3.98 53.97 -20.75
CA LEU A 12 -3.79 52.55 -20.53
C LEU A 12 -2.33 52.43 -20.13
N GLU A 13 -2.08 52.61 -18.82
CA GLU A 13 -0.78 52.50 -18.21
C GLU A 13 -0.17 51.14 -18.59
N PRO A 14 1.00 51.09 -19.25
CA PRO A 14 1.69 49.84 -19.60
C PRO A 14 1.97 48.94 -18.38
N GLN A 15 1.90 49.51 -17.17
CA GLN A 15 2.09 48.81 -15.92
C GLN A 15 0.97 47.80 -15.60
N ASN A 16 -0.28 48.08 -15.99
CA ASN A 16 -1.39 47.15 -15.72
C ASN A 16 -1.21 45.82 -16.44
N ASP A 17 -0.61 45.84 -17.63
CA ASP A 17 -0.32 44.63 -18.41
C ASP A 17 0.78 43.78 -17.73
N ILE A 18 1.77 44.41 -17.09
CA ILE A 18 2.82 43.73 -16.33
C ILE A 18 2.26 43.08 -15.06
N PHE A 19 1.38 43.78 -14.33
CA PHE A 19 0.73 43.22 -13.15
C PHE A 19 -0.26 42.10 -13.52
N ALA A 20 -1.03 42.26 -14.59
CA ALA A 20 -1.96 41.26 -15.07
C ALA A 20 -1.25 39.99 -15.54
N THR A 21 -0.16 40.13 -16.31
CA THR A 21 0.66 38.98 -16.76
C THR A 21 1.36 38.30 -15.59
N ALA A 22 1.91 39.05 -14.62
CA ALA A 22 2.51 38.46 -13.42
C ALA A 22 1.50 37.68 -12.58
N LEU A 23 0.27 38.20 -12.42
CA LEU A 23 -0.78 37.53 -11.66
C LEU A 23 -1.29 36.27 -12.38
N LEU A 24 -1.33 36.29 -13.72
CA LEU A 24 -1.66 35.13 -14.54
C LEU A 24 -0.61 34.03 -14.40
N VAL A 25 0.69 34.37 -14.47
CA VAL A 25 1.78 33.42 -14.28
C VAL A 25 1.73 32.82 -12.87
N LEU A 26 1.51 33.64 -11.84
CA LEU A 26 1.38 33.17 -10.47
C LEU A 26 0.19 32.20 -10.33
N GLY A 27 -0.96 32.53 -10.91
CA GLY A 27 -2.14 31.67 -10.94
C GLY A 27 -1.87 30.35 -11.65
N PHE A 28 -1.17 30.38 -12.79
CA PHE A 28 -0.78 29.18 -13.52
C PHE A 28 0.19 28.29 -12.72
N VAL A 29 1.16 28.88 -12.02
CA VAL A 29 2.09 28.12 -11.17
C VAL A 29 1.36 27.46 -10.00
N ILE A 30 0.44 28.18 -9.34
CA ILE A 30 -0.38 27.61 -8.26
C ILE A 30 -1.26 26.48 -8.81
N PHE A 31 -1.92 26.70 -9.95
CA PHE A 31 -2.73 25.69 -10.62
C PHE A 31 -1.91 24.45 -10.98
N ALA A 32 -0.76 24.63 -11.62
CA ALA A 32 0.16 23.53 -11.97
C ALA A 32 0.65 22.78 -10.72
N CYS A 33 0.91 23.47 -9.62
CA CYS A 33 1.28 22.85 -8.34
C CYS A 33 0.14 21.98 -7.78
N VAL A 34 -1.09 22.49 -7.78
CA VAL A 34 -2.28 21.74 -7.31
C VAL A 34 -2.57 20.54 -8.22
N VAL A 35 -2.53 20.73 -9.54
CA VAL A 35 -2.72 19.66 -10.52
C VAL A 35 -1.61 18.61 -10.41
N SER A 36 -0.36 19.02 -10.24
CA SER A 36 0.76 18.08 -10.04
C SER A 36 0.59 17.25 -8.77
N LYS A 37 0.21 17.87 -7.65
CA LYS A 37 -0.05 17.13 -6.40
C LYS A 37 -1.20 16.15 -6.52
N THR A 38 -2.29 16.54 -7.18
CA THR A 38 -3.45 15.66 -7.39
C THR A 38 -3.12 14.53 -8.35
N TYR A 39 -2.35 14.78 -9.40
CA TYR A 39 -1.90 13.76 -10.34
C TYR A 39 -0.95 12.75 -9.67
N ILE A 40 -0.02 13.21 -8.84
CA ILE A 40 0.88 12.34 -8.05
C ILE A 40 0.06 11.49 -7.07
N ALA A 41 -0.89 12.09 -6.35
CA ALA A 41 -1.78 11.36 -5.43
C ALA A 41 -2.64 10.32 -6.15
N GLN A 42 -3.06 10.59 -7.39
CA GLN A 42 -3.81 9.66 -8.21
C GLN A 42 -2.94 8.48 -8.68
N GLN A 43 -1.68 8.72 -9.04
CA GLN A 43 -0.74 7.64 -9.38
C GLN A 43 -0.46 6.70 -8.21
N ASP A 44 -0.30 7.24 -7.00
CA ASP A 44 -0.11 6.43 -5.79
C ASP A 44 -1.37 5.59 -5.48
N SER A 45 -2.57 6.16 -5.70
CA SER A 45 -3.84 5.45 -5.50
C SER A 45 -4.07 4.34 -6.53
N ALA A 46 -3.71 4.58 -7.80
CA ALA A 46 -3.79 3.58 -8.86
C ALA A 46 -2.83 2.42 -8.62
N PHE A 47 -1.61 2.73 -8.18
CA PHE A 47 -0.62 1.72 -7.78
C PHE A 47 -1.10 0.87 -6.61
N ALA A 48 -1.70 1.48 -5.59
CA ALA A 48 -2.28 0.75 -4.46
C ALA A 48 -3.41 -0.19 -4.91
N LEU A 49 -4.32 0.27 -5.77
CA LEU A 49 -5.47 -0.51 -6.20
C LEU A 49 -5.09 -1.74 -7.04
N GLU A 50 -4.19 -1.57 -8.03
CA GLU A 50 -3.76 -2.65 -8.91
C GLU A 50 -3.08 -3.80 -8.15
N ASN A 51 -2.21 -3.45 -7.21
CA ASN A 51 -1.43 -4.43 -6.47
C ASN A 51 -2.15 -4.91 -5.19
N TYR A 52 -3.15 -4.18 -4.68
CA TYR A 52 -4.02 -4.65 -3.60
C TYR A 52 -4.78 -5.92 -4.01
N GLY A 53 -5.22 -6.00 -5.27
CA GLY A 53 -5.84 -7.21 -5.81
C GLY A 53 -4.92 -8.42 -5.71
N GLN A 54 -3.65 -8.27 -6.10
CA GLN A 54 -2.65 -9.32 -5.98
C GLN A 54 -2.37 -9.69 -4.51
N ALA A 55 -2.21 -8.69 -3.64
CA ALA A 55 -2.00 -8.90 -2.21
C ALA A 55 -3.18 -9.65 -1.57
N SER A 56 -4.41 -9.30 -1.94
CA SER A 56 -5.63 -9.95 -1.46
C SER A 56 -5.74 -11.39 -1.95
N LEU A 57 -5.40 -11.67 -3.22
CA LEU A 57 -5.39 -13.04 -3.75
C LEU A 57 -4.38 -13.91 -3.02
N ILE A 58 -3.17 -13.39 -2.74
CA ILE A 58 -2.16 -14.10 -1.96
C ILE A 58 -2.67 -14.32 -0.53
N ALA A 59 -3.25 -13.31 0.11
CA ALA A 59 -3.82 -13.43 1.45
C ALA A 59 -4.92 -14.51 1.52
N GLN A 60 -5.84 -14.53 0.56
CA GLN A 60 -6.88 -15.56 0.48
C GLN A 60 -6.29 -16.95 0.22
N SER A 61 -5.26 -17.05 -0.63
CA SER A 61 -4.60 -18.33 -0.93
C SER A 61 -3.88 -18.87 0.31
N ILE A 62 -3.20 -18.01 1.07
CA ILE A 62 -2.55 -18.38 2.33
C ILE A 62 -3.60 -18.83 3.34
N ALA A 63 -4.71 -18.08 3.47
CA ALA A 63 -5.79 -18.43 4.39
C ALA A 63 -6.43 -19.80 4.11
N ARG A 64 -6.47 -20.22 2.83
CA ARG A 64 -6.99 -21.53 2.41
C ARG A 64 -5.92 -22.61 2.28
N SER A 65 -4.65 -22.31 2.59
CA SER A 65 -3.55 -23.23 2.37
C SER A 65 -3.61 -24.42 3.33
N GLN A 66 -3.53 -25.63 2.78
CA GLN A 66 -3.40 -26.86 3.57
C GLN A 66 -2.14 -26.88 4.45
N MET A 67 -1.13 -26.08 4.09
CA MET A 67 0.09 -25.96 4.90
C MET A 67 -0.18 -25.32 6.26
N LEU A 68 -1.16 -24.42 6.36
CA LEU A 68 -1.50 -23.71 7.60
C LEU A 68 -2.80 -24.20 8.24
N GLN A 69 -3.55 -25.09 7.59
CA GLN A 69 -4.80 -25.64 8.11
C GLN A 69 -4.57 -26.44 9.40
N GLY A 70 -5.41 -26.21 10.39
CA GLY A 70 -5.50 -26.97 11.64
C GLY A 70 -6.43 -28.17 11.52
N SER A 71 -7.15 -28.46 12.60
CA SER A 71 -8.03 -29.64 12.66
C SER A 71 -9.17 -29.60 11.62
N ARG A 72 -9.57 -28.40 11.18
CA ARG A 72 -10.58 -28.17 10.14
C ARG A 72 -10.03 -27.26 9.04
N GLN A 73 -10.54 -27.42 7.82
CA GLN A 73 -10.08 -26.66 6.65
C GLN A 73 -10.28 -25.14 6.76
N ASP A 74 -11.21 -24.70 7.62
CA ASP A 74 -11.48 -23.27 7.88
C ASP A 74 -10.67 -22.69 9.05
N LEU A 75 -9.86 -23.51 9.74
CA LEU A 75 -9.07 -23.10 10.90
C LEU A 75 -7.59 -23.08 10.54
N MET A 76 -6.88 -22.02 10.93
CA MET A 76 -5.42 -21.98 10.84
C MET A 76 -4.78 -22.40 12.16
N SER A 77 -3.86 -23.36 12.12
CA SER A 77 -3.17 -23.86 13.32
C SER A 77 -2.07 -22.91 13.77
N ALA A 78 -2.14 -22.49 15.03
CA ALA A 78 -1.08 -21.72 15.66
C ALA A 78 0.25 -22.48 15.75
N GLU A 79 0.20 -23.80 15.99
CA GLU A 79 1.40 -24.64 16.07
C GLU A 79 2.20 -24.63 14.76
N LYS A 80 1.51 -24.72 13.62
CA LYS A 80 2.14 -24.63 12.30
C LYS A 80 2.66 -23.22 12.01
N LEU A 81 1.97 -22.19 12.49
CA LEU A 81 2.42 -20.79 12.39
C LEU A 81 3.67 -20.55 13.25
N ASP A 82 3.77 -21.16 14.43
CA ASP A 82 4.95 -21.12 15.29
C ASP A 82 6.15 -21.81 14.64
N GLU A 83 5.92 -22.94 13.97
CA GLU A 83 6.97 -23.65 13.23
C GLU A 83 7.52 -22.82 12.05
N LEU A 84 6.64 -22.09 11.35
CA LEU A 84 7.00 -21.23 10.22
C LEU A 84 7.60 -19.88 10.64
N SER A 85 7.11 -19.27 11.72
CA SER A 85 7.59 -17.96 12.18
C SER A 85 8.77 -18.04 13.15
N GLY A 86 9.01 -19.21 13.74
CA GLY A 86 10.00 -19.41 14.77
C GLY A 86 11.46 -19.31 14.29
N PRO A 87 12.42 -19.06 15.20
CA PRO A 87 13.85 -18.97 14.89
C PRO A 87 14.48 -20.30 14.43
N ARG A 88 13.74 -21.42 14.55
CA ARG A 88 14.13 -22.74 14.07
C ARG A 88 13.49 -23.12 12.73
N SER A 89 12.74 -22.21 12.11
CA SER A 89 12.09 -22.53 10.85
C SER A 89 13.12 -22.85 9.78
N ASP A 90 12.95 -24.02 9.14
CA ASP A 90 13.85 -24.43 8.07
C ASP A 90 13.73 -23.44 6.90
N PRO A 91 14.84 -22.78 6.49
CA PRO A 91 14.82 -21.86 5.36
C PRO A 91 14.34 -22.51 4.06
N GLN A 92 14.45 -23.84 3.91
CA GLN A 92 13.86 -24.54 2.75
C GLN A 92 12.34 -24.58 2.81
N THR A 93 11.76 -24.94 3.96
CA THR A 93 10.30 -24.93 4.19
C THR A 93 9.71 -23.54 4.00
N LEU A 94 10.37 -22.50 4.51
CA LEU A 94 9.98 -21.11 4.27
C LEU A 94 10.02 -20.76 2.77
N ARG A 95 11.09 -21.14 2.06
CA ARG A 95 11.17 -20.91 0.61
C ARG A 95 10.02 -21.57 -0.14
N LEU A 96 9.76 -22.85 0.14
CA LEU A 96 8.66 -23.61 -0.47
C LEU A 96 7.29 -23.00 -0.16
N PHE A 97 7.07 -22.52 1.07
CA PHE A 97 5.86 -21.79 1.43
C PHE A 97 5.66 -20.58 0.52
N PHE A 98 6.64 -19.68 0.46
CA PHE A 98 6.55 -18.48 -0.39
C PHE A 98 6.42 -18.81 -1.89
N ASP A 99 7.18 -19.79 -2.38
CA ASP A 99 7.18 -20.20 -3.79
C ASP A 99 5.84 -20.84 -4.20
N SER A 100 5.11 -21.46 -3.26
CA SER A 100 3.80 -22.07 -3.52
C SER A 100 2.70 -21.04 -3.83
N PHE A 101 2.81 -19.81 -3.30
CA PHE A 101 1.83 -18.74 -3.53
C PHE A 101 2.27 -17.80 -4.64
N SER A 102 3.54 -17.41 -4.64
CA SER A 102 4.09 -16.56 -5.69
C SER A 102 5.61 -16.64 -5.73
N PRO A 103 6.20 -17.32 -6.73
CA PRO A 103 7.66 -17.49 -6.81
C PRO A 103 8.39 -16.18 -7.14
N ASN A 104 7.71 -15.21 -7.77
CA ASN A 104 8.31 -13.99 -8.30
C ASN A 104 7.94 -12.72 -7.51
N VAL A 105 7.18 -12.85 -6.42
CA VAL A 105 6.73 -11.69 -5.65
C VAL A 105 7.36 -11.74 -4.26
N HIS A 106 7.98 -10.63 -3.87
CA HIS A 106 8.47 -10.45 -2.51
C HIS A 106 7.31 -10.03 -1.61
N PHE A 107 6.93 -10.92 -0.69
CA PHE A 107 5.88 -10.63 0.27
C PHE A 107 6.23 -11.12 1.67
N GLN A 108 5.58 -10.50 2.66
CA GLN A 108 5.58 -10.90 4.06
C GLN A 108 4.14 -11.20 4.47
N ALA A 109 3.94 -12.24 5.27
CA ALA A 109 2.65 -12.56 5.85
C ALA A 109 2.72 -12.36 7.35
N ASP A 110 1.89 -11.46 7.85
CA ASP A 110 1.71 -11.19 9.28
C ASP A 110 0.33 -11.73 9.69
N ILE A 111 0.29 -12.61 10.69
CA ILE A 111 -0.94 -13.14 11.24
C ILE A 111 -1.06 -12.63 12.68
N SER A 112 -2.20 -12.07 13.05
CA SER A 112 -2.45 -11.65 14.43
C SER A 112 -3.82 -12.12 14.92
N THR A 113 -3.93 -12.42 16.20
CA THR A 113 -5.25 -12.55 16.85
C THR A 113 -5.94 -11.19 16.95
N GLU A 114 -7.27 -11.18 17.03
CA GLU A 114 -8.04 -9.94 17.22
C GLU A 114 -7.66 -9.23 18.53
N ASP A 115 -7.37 -10.00 19.57
CA ASP A 115 -6.90 -9.50 20.87
C ASP A 115 -5.45 -9.01 20.85
N GLY A 116 -4.71 -9.25 19.76
CA GLY A 116 -3.31 -8.84 19.59
C GLY A 116 -2.30 -9.60 20.46
N GLU A 117 -2.74 -10.57 21.28
CA GLU A 117 -1.86 -11.34 22.16
C GLU A 117 -0.85 -12.21 21.39
N TYR A 118 -1.25 -12.73 20.23
CA TYR A 118 -0.40 -13.58 19.40
C TYR A 118 -0.20 -12.94 18.03
N VAL A 119 1.07 -12.81 17.65
CA VAL A 119 1.46 -12.25 16.36
C VAL A 119 2.58 -13.10 15.76
N TRP A 120 2.34 -13.61 14.55
CA TRP A 120 3.28 -14.39 13.77
C TRP A 120 3.76 -13.58 12.57
N HIS A 121 5.07 -13.44 12.44
CA HIS A 121 5.71 -12.72 11.34
C HIS A 121 6.46 -13.69 10.43
N ILE A 122 5.85 -14.03 9.30
CA ILE A 122 6.46 -14.92 8.31
C ILE A 122 7.12 -14.05 7.24
N ARG A 123 8.44 -13.93 7.31
CA ARG A 123 9.24 -13.11 6.40
C ARG A 123 10.35 -13.90 5.73
N ARG A 124 10.53 -13.68 4.42
CA ARG A 124 11.76 -14.05 3.71
C ARG A 124 12.83 -13.05 4.14
N THR A 125 14.08 -13.50 4.34
CA THR A 125 15.23 -12.76 4.93
C THR A 125 15.66 -11.44 4.24
N LEU A 126 14.85 -10.85 3.37
CA LEU A 126 15.12 -9.51 2.87
C LEU A 126 14.79 -8.48 3.95
N SER A 127 15.82 -7.75 4.37
CA SER A 127 15.69 -6.52 5.13
C SER A 127 14.88 -5.54 4.27
N ALA A 128 13.58 -5.41 4.55
CA ALA A 128 12.76 -4.36 3.94
C ALA A 128 13.43 -3.00 4.24
N SER A 129 13.96 -2.35 3.21
CA SER A 129 14.46 -0.99 3.36
C SER A 129 13.26 -0.08 3.58
N SER A 130 13.39 0.90 4.46
CA SER A 130 12.33 1.90 4.72
C SER A 130 11.93 2.74 3.49
N SER A 131 12.69 2.61 2.40
CA SER A 131 12.45 3.27 1.10
C SER A 131 11.57 2.45 0.13
N MET A 132 11.20 1.22 0.48
CA MET A 132 10.46 0.33 -0.41
C MET A 132 8.95 0.62 -0.33
N ARG A 133 8.28 0.78 -1.47
CA ARG A 133 6.82 0.91 -1.49
C ARG A 133 6.22 -0.42 -1.04
N GLN A 134 5.39 -0.36 0.00
CA GLN A 134 4.69 -1.51 0.57
C GLN A 134 3.19 -1.40 0.34
N ILE A 135 2.55 -2.53 0.08
CA ILE A 135 1.10 -2.62 -0.10
C ILE A 135 0.60 -3.75 0.78
N ALA A 136 -0.38 -3.48 1.63
CA ALA A 136 -0.91 -4.46 2.54
C ALA A 136 -2.36 -4.81 2.18
N ALA A 137 -2.69 -6.10 2.20
CA ALA A 137 -4.06 -6.59 2.16
C ALA A 137 -4.31 -7.48 3.37
N SER A 138 -5.45 -7.28 4.02
CA SER A 138 -5.84 -8.02 5.22
C SER A 138 -7.10 -8.83 4.96
N VAL A 139 -7.12 -10.06 5.43
CA VAL A 139 -8.28 -10.96 5.35
C VAL A 139 -8.57 -11.52 6.74
N PRO A 140 -9.86 -11.61 7.13
CA PRO A 140 -10.27 -12.21 8.39
C PRO A 140 -10.07 -13.73 8.33
N VAL A 141 -9.56 -14.30 9.41
CA VAL A 141 -9.23 -15.72 9.52
C VAL A 141 -9.57 -16.23 10.91
N THR A 142 -9.77 -17.53 11.07
CA THR A 142 -9.98 -18.14 12.40
C THR A 142 -8.77 -18.96 12.76
N LEU A 143 -8.19 -18.68 13.93
CA LEU A 143 -6.98 -19.31 14.43
C LEU A 143 -7.35 -20.35 15.49
N GLU A 144 -6.80 -21.55 15.35
CA GLU A 144 -6.83 -22.61 16.34
C GLU A 144 -5.54 -22.54 17.15
N LEU A 145 -5.62 -21.91 18.33
CA LEU A 145 -4.50 -21.83 19.27
C LEU A 145 -4.23 -23.20 19.90
N ASN A 146 -5.31 -23.93 20.21
CA ASN A 146 -5.30 -25.26 20.77
C ASN A 146 -6.56 -26.01 20.29
N PRO A 147 -6.62 -27.36 20.38
CA PRO A 147 -7.82 -28.12 19.99
C PRO A 147 -9.12 -27.70 20.70
N MET A 148 -9.03 -26.95 21.81
CA MET A 148 -10.16 -26.45 22.60
C MET A 148 -10.36 -24.93 22.49
N GLN A 149 -9.46 -24.20 21.82
CA GLN A 149 -9.47 -22.74 21.78
C GLN A 149 -9.31 -22.24 20.35
N GLN A 150 -10.39 -21.64 19.84
CA GLN A 150 -10.47 -21.03 18.52
C GLN A 150 -10.74 -19.54 18.68
N VAL A 151 -9.94 -18.71 18.04
CA VAL A 151 -9.96 -17.25 18.19
C VAL A 151 -9.96 -16.61 16.81
N PRO A 152 -10.80 -15.58 16.58
CA PRO A 152 -10.74 -14.80 15.34
C PRO A 152 -9.40 -14.05 15.24
N GLY A 153 -8.92 -13.89 14.02
CA GLY A 153 -7.68 -13.21 13.72
C GLY A 153 -7.71 -12.54 12.36
N THR A 154 -6.61 -11.86 12.06
CA THR A 154 -6.41 -11.18 10.79
C THR A 154 -5.09 -11.63 10.18
N LEU A 155 -5.14 -12.10 8.94
CA LEU A 155 -3.97 -12.33 8.11
C LEU A 155 -3.74 -11.10 7.25
N THR A 156 -2.59 -10.47 7.40
CA THR A 156 -2.15 -9.32 6.60
C THR A 156 -0.96 -9.72 5.74
N VAL A 157 -1.12 -9.64 4.42
CA VAL A 157 -0.03 -9.83 3.47
C VAL A 157 0.49 -8.48 3.02
N LYS A 158 1.78 -8.26 3.18
CA LYS A 158 2.51 -7.08 2.72
C LYS A 158 3.33 -7.44 1.50
N LEU A 159 3.01 -6.86 0.36
CA LEU A 159 3.81 -6.92 -0.85
C LEU A 159 4.88 -5.82 -0.82
N PHE A 160 6.09 -6.18 -1.21
CA PHE A 160 7.19 -5.24 -1.42
C PHE A 160 7.51 -5.20 -2.90
N LYS A 161 7.45 -4.00 -3.49
CA LYS A 161 7.92 -3.78 -4.86
C LYS A 161 9.22 -2.98 -4.79
N GLU A 162 10.30 -3.54 -5.34
CA GLU A 162 11.49 -2.75 -5.64
C GLU A 162 11.09 -1.62 -6.58
N ARG A 163 11.55 -0.41 -6.26
CA ARG A 163 11.34 0.73 -7.14
C ARG A 163 11.97 0.35 -8.47
N TRP A 164 11.19 0.32 -9.56
CA TRP A 164 11.77 0.21 -10.89
C TRP A 164 12.73 1.37 -11.06
N ASP A 165 14.03 1.07 -11.19
CA ASP A 165 14.98 2.03 -11.74
C ASP A 165 14.53 2.32 -13.17
N VAL A 166 14.08 3.56 -13.39
CA VAL A 166 13.82 4.15 -14.70
C VAL A 166 14.99 5.05 -15.03
#